data_AF-A0A8J3UYM7-F1
#
_entry.id   AF-A0A8J3UYM7-F1
#
_cell.length_a   1.000
_cell.length_b   1.000
_cell.length_c   1.000
_cell.angle_alpha   90.00
_cell.angle_beta   90.00
_cell.angle_gamma   90.00
#
_symmetry.space_group_name_H-M   'P 1'
#
loop_
_entity.id
_entity.type
_entity.pdbx_description
1 polymer ?
#
loop_
_entity_poly.entity_id
_entity_poly.type
_entity_poly.pdbx_seq_one_letter_code
_entity_poly.pdbx_strand_id
1 'polypeptide(L)'
;MYDHGMFALGWPEMMIFLLIALLVVILLVVLVAAARTGARPDTSLGWRSPGLAPAISADLQKRVRELQAAGKKIEAIKIIRAETGIGLKEAKAVADSLAAGRPVPEATPSRLDLASRVRELKAAGRTEQAIFLVRGETGMGQEEAEAFINAL
;
A
#
# COMPACT_ATOMS: atom_id res chain seq x y z
N MET A 1 7.16 30.10 -65.26
CA MET A 1 6.20 28.99 -65.31
C MET A 1 6.65 27.97 -64.29
N TYR A 2 6.41 28.26 -63.00
CA TYR A 2 6.70 27.33 -61.93
C TYR A 2 5.47 26.44 -61.78
N ASP A 3 5.68 25.17 -62.10
CA ASP A 3 4.71 24.11 -61.92
C ASP A 3 4.47 23.93 -60.41
N HIS A 4 3.32 24.42 -59.94
CA HIS A 4 2.80 24.18 -58.59
C HIS A 4 2.08 22.84 -58.54
N GLY A 5 2.77 21.78 -58.95
CA GLY A 5 2.39 20.42 -58.66
C GLY A 5 3.39 19.85 -57.67
N MET A 6 3.14 19.98 -56.36
CA MET A 6 3.65 19.05 -55.34
C MET A 6 3.03 19.38 -53.97
N PHE A 7 2.01 18.61 -53.64
CA PHE A 7 1.57 18.26 -52.28
C PHE A 7 1.04 19.40 -51.40
N ALA A 8 -0.20 19.77 -51.68
CA ALA A 8 -1.14 20.16 -50.64
C ALA A 8 -1.34 18.99 -49.66
N LEU A 9 -0.43 18.79 -48.69
CA LEU A 9 -0.85 18.25 -47.39
C LEU A 9 -1.58 19.38 -46.71
N GLY A 10 -2.91 19.30 -46.68
CA GLY A 10 -3.73 20.37 -46.17
C GLY A 10 -3.37 20.66 -44.72
N TRP A 11 -3.37 21.95 -44.36
CA TRP A 11 -3.51 22.42 -42.98
C TRP A 11 -4.35 21.48 -42.06
N PRO A 12 -5.46 20.85 -42.49
CA PRO A 12 -6.14 19.81 -41.71
C PRO A 12 -5.28 18.62 -41.25
N GLU A 13 -4.36 18.09 -42.06
CA GLU A 13 -3.53 16.93 -41.68
C GLU A 13 -2.48 17.32 -40.64
N MET A 14 -1.86 18.49 -40.81
CA MET A 14 -0.95 19.06 -39.81
C MET A 14 -1.69 19.34 -38.49
N MET A 15 -2.94 19.80 -38.55
CA MET A 15 -3.79 19.96 -37.37
C MET A 15 -4.15 18.63 -36.73
N ILE A 16 -4.42 17.58 -37.51
CA ILE A 16 -4.68 16.23 -36.99
C ILE A 16 -3.44 15.69 -36.26
N PHE A 17 -2.24 15.84 -36.85
CA PHE A 17 -1.00 15.42 -36.19
C PHE A 17 -0.72 16.21 -34.91
N LEU A 18 -0.97 17.53 -34.91
CA LEU A 18 -0.83 18.37 -33.72
C LEU A 18 -1.84 17.99 -32.62
N LEU A 19 -3.09 17.68 -32.98
CA LEU A 19 -4.12 17.22 -32.04
C LEU A 19 -3.78 15.85 -31.46
N ILE A 20 -3.30 14.91 -32.28
CA ILE A 20 -2.86 13.59 -31.82
C ILE A 20 -1.65 13.74 -30.89
N ALA A 21 -0.66 14.55 -31.26
CA ALA A 21 0.51 14.82 -30.43
C ALA A 21 0.11 15.44 -29.08
N LEU A 22 -0.80 16.41 -29.08
CA LEU A 22 -1.33 17.03 -27.86
C LEU A 22 -2.08 16.01 -26.99
N LEU A 23 -2.91 15.16 -27.58
CA LEU A 23 -3.66 14.12 -26.87
C LEU A 23 -2.73 13.07 -26.26
N VAL A 24 -1.68 12.66 -26.98
CA VAL A 24 -0.65 11.73 -26.45
C VAL A 24 0.12 12.36 -25.30
N VAL A 25 0.46 13.65 -25.39
CA VAL A 25 1.13 14.37 -24.30
C VAL A 25 0.23 14.50 -23.08
N ILE A 26 -1.05 14.87 -23.26
CA ILE A 26 -2.03 14.93 -22.17
C ILE A 26 -2.22 13.54 -21.55
N LEU A 27 -2.35 12.49 -22.37
CA LEU A 27 -2.46 11.11 -21.89
C LEU A 27 -1.21 10.69 -21.11
N LEU A 28 -0.01 11.02 -21.59
CA LEU A 28 1.25 10.78 -20.87
C LEU A 28 1.31 11.56 -19.55
N VAL A 29 0.92 12.82 -19.55
CA VAL A 29 0.88 13.66 -18.34
C VAL A 29 -0.13 13.10 -17.34
N VAL A 30 -1.31 12.66 -17.77
CA VAL A 30 -2.31 12.02 -16.92
C VAL A 30 -1.82 10.67 -16.39
N LEU A 31 -1.13 9.88 -17.22
CA LEU A 31 -0.58 8.58 -16.81
C LEU A 31 0.58 8.76 -15.81
N VAL A 32 1.44 9.76 -16.01
CA VAL A 32 2.52 10.14 -15.09
C VAL A 32 1.96 10.78 -13.82
N ALA A 33 0.95 11.65 -13.93
CA ALA A 33 0.27 12.25 -12.80
C ALA A 33 -0.43 11.18 -11.97
N ALA A 34 -1.18 10.26 -12.59
CA ALA A 34 -1.81 9.12 -11.92
C ALA A 34 -0.80 8.12 -11.32
N ALA A 35 0.42 8.06 -11.85
CA ALA A 35 1.52 7.31 -11.25
C ALA A 35 2.17 8.05 -10.05
N ARG A 36 2.08 9.38 -10.01
CA ARG A 36 2.61 10.24 -8.94
C ARG A 36 1.61 10.50 -7.82
N THR A 37 0.32 10.64 -8.15
CA THR A 37 -0.80 10.74 -7.23
C THR A 37 -1.41 9.35 -7.09
N GLY A 38 -0.82 8.52 -6.23
CA GLY A 38 -1.28 7.16 -5.94
C GLY A 38 -2.63 7.09 -5.21
N ALA A 39 -3.66 7.78 -5.69
CA ALA A 39 -5.05 7.55 -5.31
C ALA A 39 -5.64 6.53 -6.29
N ARG A 40 -5.28 5.26 -6.09
CA ARG A 40 -6.00 4.15 -6.73
C ARG A 40 -7.23 3.88 -5.87
N PRO A 41 -8.47 3.96 -6.42
CA PRO A 41 -9.68 3.72 -5.66
C PRO A 41 -9.64 2.35 -5.00
N ASP A 42 -10.00 2.39 -3.73
CA ASP A 42 -9.81 1.44 -2.65
C ASP A 42 -10.91 0.37 -2.61
N THR A 43 -11.26 -0.25 -3.74
CA THR A 43 -12.18 -1.41 -3.72
C THR A 43 -11.42 -2.72 -3.53
N SER A 44 -10.69 -2.82 -2.41
CA SER A 44 -10.22 -4.10 -1.87
C SER A 44 -10.41 -4.15 -0.36
N LEU A 45 -11.65 -3.89 0.06
CA LEU A 45 -12.23 -4.34 1.32
C LEU A 45 -12.46 -5.86 1.24
N GLY A 46 -11.41 -6.66 1.43
CA GLY A 46 -11.58 -8.12 1.39
C GLY A 46 -10.58 -8.98 2.15
N TRP A 47 -9.35 -8.52 2.42
CA TRP A 47 -8.32 -9.44 2.96
C TRP A 47 -7.53 -8.87 4.15
N ARG A 48 -8.26 -8.29 5.11
CA ARG A 48 -7.85 -8.31 6.53
C ARG A 48 -8.47 -9.54 7.20
N SER A 49 -7.98 -10.72 6.87
CA SER A 49 -8.19 -11.92 7.67
C SER A 49 -6.81 -12.43 8.10
N PRO A 50 -6.40 -12.22 9.35
CA PRO A 50 -5.16 -12.77 9.87
C PRO A 50 -5.36 -14.29 10.01
N GLY A 51 -4.72 -15.07 9.13
CA GLY A 51 -4.73 -16.52 9.27
C GLY A 51 -4.37 -17.33 8.04
N LEU A 52 -4.38 -16.76 6.82
CA LEU A 52 -4.22 -17.58 5.61
C LEU A 52 -3.48 -16.85 4.47
N ALA A 53 -2.33 -16.24 4.74
CA ALA A 53 -1.38 -16.00 3.65
C ALA A 53 -0.83 -17.37 3.21
N PRO A 54 -0.75 -17.69 1.90
CA PRO A 54 -0.09 -18.91 1.46
C PRO A 54 1.32 -18.92 2.09
N ALA A 55 1.70 -20.04 2.70
CA ALA A 55 2.99 -20.18 3.38
C ALA A 55 4.12 -20.06 2.35
N ILE A 56 4.54 -18.83 2.06
CA ILE A 56 5.72 -18.54 1.24
C ILE A 56 6.89 -19.21 1.94
N SER A 57 7.48 -20.20 1.26
CA SER A 57 8.58 -20.98 1.80
C SER A 57 9.74 -20.08 2.26
N ALA A 58 10.43 -20.49 3.32
CA ALA A 58 11.56 -19.72 3.87
C ALA A 58 12.64 -19.45 2.80
N ASP A 59 12.84 -20.41 1.89
CA ASP A 59 13.74 -20.31 0.74
C ASP A 59 13.32 -19.21 -0.24
N LEU A 60 12.02 -19.14 -0.56
CA LEU A 60 11.46 -18.11 -1.44
C LEU A 60 11.62 -16.71 -0.82
N GLN A 61 11.37 -16.58 0.49
CA GLN A 61 11.60 -15.32 1.19
C GLN A 61 13.07 -14.89 1.17
N LYS A 62 14.01 -15.83 1.33
CA LYS A 62 15.45 -15.55 1.27
C LYS A 62 15.86 -15.04 -0.11
N ARG A 63 15.44 -15.75 -1.17
CA ARG A 63 15.71 -15.36 -2.57
C ARG A 63 15.12 -13.99 -2.91
N VAL A 64 13.91 -13.71 -2.44
CA VAL A 64 13.28 -12.39 -2.61
C VAL A 64 14.09 -11.31 -1.90
N ARG A 65 14.54 -11.54 -0.66
CA ARG A 65 15.39 -10.57 0.06
C ARG A 65 16.72 -10.33 -0.64
N GLU A 66 17.37 -11.37 -1.16
CA GLU A 66 18.63 -11.26 -1.91
C GLU A 66 18.44 -10.44 -3.20
N LEU A 67 17.37 -10.70 -3.95
CA LEU A 67 17.04 -9.93 -5.15
C LEU A 67 16.73 -8.47 -4.85
N GLN A 68 16.10 -8.21 -3.71
CA GLN A 68 15.82 -6.84 -3.29
C GLN A 68 17.05 -6.09 -2.80
N ALA A 69 17.94 -6.76 -2.06
CA ALA A 69 19.24 -6.21 -1.67
C ALA A 69 20.11 -5.88 -2.90
N ALA A 70 19.99 -6.67 -3.97
CA ALA A 70 20.63 -6.42 -5.27
C ALA A 70 19.92 -5.35 -6.13
N GLY A 71 18.87 -4.69 -5.63
CA GLY A 71 18.10 -3.66 -6.36
C GLY A 71 17.15 -4.22 -7.44
N LYS A 72 17.03 -5.54 -7.58
CA LYS A 72 16.24 -6.23 -8.60
C LYS A 72 14.79 -6.46 -8.18
N LYS A 73 14.08 -5.39 -7.81
CA LYS A 73 12.69 -5.45 -7.30
C LYS A 73 11.70 -6.12 -8.25
N ILE A 74 11.86 -5.94 -9.56
CA ILE A 74 10.98 -6.56 -10.57
C ILE A 74 11.18 -8.08 -10.62
N GLU A 75 12.41 -8.55 -10.44
CA GLU A 75 12.76 -9.98 -10.44
C GLU A 75 12.20 -10.68 -9.20
N ALA A 76 12.27 -10.01 -8.03
CA ALA A 76 11.64 -10.48 -6.80
C ALA A 76 10.12 -10.69 -6.96
N ILE A 77 9.42 -9.71 -7.56
CA ILE A 77 7.97 -9.80 -7.83
C ILE A 77 7.66 -10.93 -8.82
N LYS A 78 8.49 -11.13 -9.85
CA LYS A 78 8.33 -12.22 -10.83
C LYS A 78 8.42 -13.59 -10.18
N ILE A 79 9.41 -13.81 -9.31
CA ILE A 79 9.59 -15.08 -8.61
C ILE A 79 8.42 -15.37 -7.67
N ILE A 80 7.92 -14.36 -6.94
CA ILE A 80 6.73 -14.53 -6.09
C ILE A 80 5.53 -14.97 -6.93
N ARG A 81 5.30 -14.34 -8.09
CA ARG A 81 4.19 -14.73 -8.98
C ARG A 81 4.34 -16.13 -9.54
N ALA A 82 5.56 -16.51 -9.94
CA ALA A 82 5.82 -17.83 -10.51
C ALA A 82 5.55 -18.96 -9.49
N GLU A 83 5.91 -18.73 -8.23
CA GLU A 83 5.80 -19.73 -7.16
C GLU A 83 4.42 -19.75 -6.48
N THR A 84 3.72 -18.62 -6.43
CA THR A 84 2.44 -18.49 -5.69
C THR A 84 1.21 -18.32 -6.59
N GLY A 85 1.40 -18.03 -7.87
CA GLY A 85 0.31 -17.79 -8.83
C GLY A 85 -0.47 -16.49 -8.61
N ILE A 86 -0.09 -15.67 -7.61
CA ILE A 86 -0.84 -14.48 -7.22
C ILE A 86 -0.75 -13.33 -8.25
N GLY A 87 -1.71 -12.42 -8.19
CA GLY A 87 -1.78 -11.27 -9.07
C GLY A 87 -0.58 -10.33 -8.90
N LEU A 88 -0.25 -9.55 -9.93
CA LEU A 88 0.89 -8.62 -9.90
C LEU A 88 0.81 -7.61 -8.73
N LYS A 89 -0.40 -7.20 -8.37
CA LYS A 89 -0.67 -6.32 -7.22
C LYS A 89 -0.29 -6.99 -5.89
N GLU A 90 -0.67 -8.26 -5.73
CA GLU A 90 -0.42 -9.04 -4.51
C GLU A 90 1.07 -9.40 -4.40
N ALA A 91 1.69 -9.82 -5.50
CA ALA A 91 3.12 -10.11 -5.52
C ALA A 91 3.97 -8.87 -5.22
N LYS A 92 3.53 -7.68 -5.65
CA LYS A 92 4.17 -6.43 -5.25
C LYS A 92 4.00 -6.16 -3.76
N ALA A 93 2.81 -6.36 -3.19
CA ALA A 93 2.57 -6.16 -1.76
C ALA A 93 3.41 -7.11 -0.89
N VAL A 94 3.55 -8.38 -1.32
CA VAL A 94 4.40 -9.38 -0.68
C VAL A 94 5.88 -8.99 -0.78
N ALA A 95 6.35 -8.60 -1.97
CA ALA A 95 7.73 -8.15 -2.15
C ALA A 95 8.04 -6.93 -1.28
N ASP A 96 7.14 -5.94 -1.24
CA ASP A 96 7.30 -4.72 -0.44
C ASP A 96 7.33 -5.02 1.07
N SER A 97 6.48 -5.94 1.53
CA SER A 97 6.47 -6.41 2.92
C SER A 97 7.77 -7.09 3.32
N LEU A 98 8.39 -7.84 2.40
CA LEU A 98 9.71 -8.46 2.60
C LEU A 98 10.87 -7.46 2.45
N ALA A 99 10.68 -6.38 1.68
CA ALA A 99 11.66 -5.32 1.44
C ALA A 99 11.83 -4.40 2.64
N ALA A 100 10.72 -4.11 3.30
CA ALA A 100 10.64 -3.05 4.29
C ALA A 100 11.49 -3.34 5.52
N GLY A 101 12.00 -4.58 5.70
CA GLY A 101 12.72 -5.00 6.90
C GLY A 101 11.95 -4.63 8.18
N ARG A 102 10.63 -4.40 8.04
CA ARG A 102 9.80 -4.01 9.17
C ARG A 102 9.87 -5.21 10.11
N PRO A 103 10.19 -5.00 11.39
CA PRO A 103 9.89 -6.03 12.36
C PRO A 103 8.45 -6.42 12.06
N VAL A 104 8.25 -7.70 11.75
CA VAL A 104 6.92 -8.29 11.82
C VAL A 104 6.40 -7.78 13.16
N PRO A 105 5.37 -6.92 13.20
CA PRO A 105 4.78 -6.57 14.48
C PRO A 105 4.43 -7.95 15.02
N GLU A 106 5.08 -8.35 16.12
CA GLU A 106 4.73 -9.56 16.84
C GLU A 106 3.21 -9.55 16.86
N ALA A 107 2.61 -10.49 16.15
CA ALA A 107 1.17 -10.65 16.12
C ALA A 107 0.78 -11.33 17.43
N THR A 108 1.09 -10.63 18.51
CA THR A 108 0.21 -10.50 19.64
C THR A 108 0.25 -9.01 20.00
N PRO A 109 -0.68 -8.18 19.50
CA PRO A 109 -1.12 -7.01 20.24
C PRO A 109 -1.91 -7.55 21.44
N SER A 110 -1.21 -8.29 22.30
CA SER A 110 -1.74 -8.82 23.53
C SER A 110 -2.06 -7.60 24.35
N ARG A 111 -3.25 -7.58 24.94
CA ARG A 111 -3.68 -6.83 26.13
C ARG A 111 -2.61 -6.06 26.93
N LEU A 112 -1.40 -6.62 27.05
CA LEU A 112 -0.15 -5.99 27.51
C LEU A 112 0.15 -4.59 26.91
N ASP A 113 -0.03 -4.38 25.60
CA ASP A 113 0.24 -3.07 24.97
C ASP A 113 -0.85 -2.04 25.31
N LEU A 114 -2.13 -2.45 25.32
CA LEU A 114 -3.23 -1.60 25.79
C LEU A 114 -3.04 -1.22 27.28
N ALA A 115 -2.72 -2.20 28.12
CA ALA A 115 -2.44 -1.99 29.54
C ALA A 115 -1.29 -0.99 29.79
N SER A 116 -0.22 -1.07 28.99
CA SER A 116 0.93 -0.16 29.09
C SER A 116 0.55 1.27 28.72
N ARG A 117 -0.18 1.46 27.61
CA ARG A 117 -0.69 2.76 27.19
C ARG A 117 -1.67 3.35 28.21
N VAL A 118 -2.53 2.52 28.78
CA VAL A 118 -3.49 2.93 29.82
C VAL A 118 -2.77 3.38 31.10
N ARG A 119 -1.73 2.67 31.54
CA ARG A 119 -0.89 3.08 32.67
C ARG A 119 -0.18 4.40 32.43
N GLU A 120 0.35 4.61 31.23
CA GLU A 120 1.02 5.85 30.87
C GLU A 120 0.05 7.05 30.90
N LEU A 121 -1.14 6.88 30.32
CA LEU A 121 -2.19 7.91 30.35
C LEU A 121 -2.67 8.19 31.78
N LYS A 122 -2.79 7.17 32.63
CA LYS A 122 -3.11 7.32 34.06
C LYS A 122 -2.01 8.08 34.81
N ALA A 123 -0.74 7.74 34.59
CA ALA A 123 0.40 8.44 35.19
C ALA A 123 0.51 9.90 34.74
N ALA A 124 0.09 10.20 33.51
CA ALA A 124 0.00 11.55 32.98
C ALA A 124 -1.26 12.34 33.43
N GLY A 125 -2.12 11.74 34.25
CA GLY A 125 -3.39 12.34 34.71
C GLY A 125 -4.48 12.44 33.63
N ARG A 126 -4.29 11.78 32.48
CA ARG A 126 -5.19 11.83 31.32
C ARG A 126 -6.21 10.69 31.35
N THR A 127 -6.91 10.55 32.47
CA THR A 127 -7.83 9.42 32.73
C THR A 127 -8.96 9.34 31.71
N GLU A 128 -9.50 10.47 31.25
CA GLU A 128 -10.56 10.49 30.22
C GLU A 128 -10.08 9.89 28.89
N GLN A 129 -8.83 10.14 28.51
CA GLN A 129 -8.23 9.60 27.29
C GLN A 129 -7.97 8.09 27.44
N ALA A 130 -7.60 7.63 28.64
CA ALA A 130 -7.46 6.21 28.93
C ALA A 130 -8.80 5.48 28.84
N ILE A 131 -9.89 6.07 29.35
CA ILE A 131 -11.24 5.51 29.26
C ILE A 131 -11.66 5.39 27.80
N PHE A 132 -11.48 6.46 27.01
CA PHE A 132 -11.82 6.43 25.59
C PHE A 132 -11.03 5.36 24.83
N LEU A 133 -9.72 5.24 25.09
CA LEU A 133 -8.86 4.23 24.47
C LEU A 133 -9.33 2.80 24.79
N VAL A 134 -9.64 2.51 26.06
CA VAL A 134 -10.12 1.19 26.46
C VAL A 134 -11.45 0.88 25.78
N ARG A 135 -12.41 1.80 25.82
CA ARG A 135 -13.73 1.60 25.20
C ARG A 135 -13.66 1.40 23.69
N GLY A 136 -12.80 2.16 23.00
CA GLY A 136 -12.62 2.07 21.56
C GLY A 136 -12.00 0.74 21.12
N GLU A 137 -11.07 0.20 21.90
CA GLU A 137 -10.33 -1.02 21.56
C GLU A 137 -11.01 -2.30 22.07
N THR A 138 -11.74 -2.26 23.18
CA THR A 138 -12.37 -3.45 23.79
C THR A 138 -13.88 -3.50 23.65
N GLY A 139 -14.53 -2.38 23.32
CA GLY A 139 -15.99 -2.25 23.31
C GLY A 139 -16.63 -2.21 24.72
N MET A 140 -15.84 -2.12 25.79
CA MET A 140 -16.33 -2.07 27.17
C MET A 140 -17.21 -0.84 27.43
N GLY A 141 -18.14 -0.98 28.38
CA GLY A 141 -18.91 0.14 28.92
C GLY A 141 -18.02 1.13 29.68
N GLN A 142 -18.55 2.32 29.99
CA GLN A 142 -17.80 3.33 30.73
C GLN A 142 -17.38 2.83 32.12
N GLU A 143 -18.31 2.24 32.88
CA GLU A 143 -18.02 1.70 34.22
C GLU A 143 -16.99 0.57 34.19
N GLU A 144 -17.06 -0.31 33.18
CA GLU A 144 -16.11 -1.41 33.01
C GLU A 144 -14.71 -0.92 32.61
N ALA A 145 -14.64 0.11 31.77
CA ALA A 145 -13.38 0.73 31.38
C ALA A 145 -12.71 1.46 32.56
N GLU A 146 -13.49 2.15 33.39
CA GLU A 146 -12.99 2.77 34.63
C GLU A 146 -12.47 1.73 35.62
N ALA A 147 -13.20 0.63 35.80
CA ALA A 147 -12.76 -0.49 36.63
C ALA A 147 -11.44 -1.10 36.12
N PHE A 148 -11.28 -1.26 34.80
CA PHE A 148 -10.05 -1.74 34.18
C PHE A 148 -8.85 -0.80 34.44
N ILE A 149 -9.05 0.51 34.35
CA ILE A 149 -8.01 1.52 34.60
C ILE A 149 -7.64 1.57 36.09
N ASN A 150 -8.61 1.42 36.98
CA ASN A 150 -8.35 1.38 38.42
C ASN A 150 -7.58 0.12 38.83
N ALA A 151 -7.79 -1.00 38.14
CA ALA A 151 -7.06 -2.25 38.36
C ALA A 151 -5.61 -2.24 37.82
N LEU A 152 -5.22 -1.22 37.04
CA LEU A 152 -3.92 -1.09 36.37
C LEU A 152 -2.91 -0.25 37.14
#